data_AF-R2RXJ1-F1
#
_entry.id   AF-R2RXJ1-F1
#
_cell.length_a   1.000
_cell.length_b   1.000
_cell.length_c   1.000
_cell.angle_alpha   90.00
_cell.angle_beta   90.00
_cell.angle_gamma   90.00
#
_symmetry.space_group_name_H-M   'P 1'
#
loop_
_entity.id
_entity.type
_entity.pdbx_description
1 polymer ?
#
loop_
_entity_poly.entity_id
_entity_poly.type
_entity_poly.pdbx_seq_one_letter_code
_entity_poly.pdbx_strand_id
1 'polypeptide(L)'
;MENRVKLLPTMDLLFKKLLCSKDSTHILKAFIRDILGKEFKSLKPRETYHIDSYKKAYDENPELMRTEVDILAETEDGSHVTIEML
;
A
#
# COMPACT_ATOMS: atom_id res chain seq x y z
N MET A 1 19.99 6.32 11.65
CA MET A 1 19.68 6.41 10.21
C MET A 1 18.53 5.45 9.96
N GLU A 2 17.31 5.96 9.78
CA GLU A 2 16.18 5.12 9.33
C GLU A 2 16.41 4.74 7.86
N ASN A 3 16.59 3.45 7.59
CA ASN A 3 16.61 2.93 6.23
C ASN A 3 15.19 3.01 5.66
N ARG A 4 14.92 4.01 4.80
CA ARG A 4 13.70 4.02 3.96
C ARG A 4 13.98 3.29 2.65
N VAL A 5 13.24 2.22 2.40
CA VAL A 5 13.23 1.50 1.11
C VAL A 5 12.19 2.18 0.22
N LYS A 6 12.57 2.60 -1.00
CA LYS A 6 11.71 3.32 -1.93
C LYS A 6 11.20 2.41 -3.05
N LEU A 7 9.89 2.13 -3.03
CA LEU A 7 9.06 1.59 -4.13
C LEU A 7 9.07 2.53 -5.37
N LEU A 8 8.76 2.06 -6.59
CA LEU A 8 8.22 2.90 -7.68
C LEU A 8 7.21 2.06 -8.50
N PRO A 9 5.94 2.45 -8.70
CA PRO A 9 4.95 1.59 -9.34
C PRO A 9 4.60 2.12 -10.72
N THR A 10 4.86 1.34 -11.77
CA THR A 10 4.64 1.76 -13.16
C THR A 10 3.19 1.55 -13.66
N MET A 11 2.22 1.19 -12.81
CA MET A 11 0.78 1.13 -13.12
C MET A 11 -0.11 1.29 -11.85
N ASP A 12 -0.47 2.53 -11.53
CA ASP A 12 -1.19 2.94 -10.30
C ASP A 12 -2.48 2.18 -9.99
N LEU A 13 -3.35 2.06 -10.99
CA LEU A 13 -4.67 1.45 -10.82
C LEU A 13 -4.54 -0.02 -10.45
N LEU A 14 -3.61 -0.73 -11.10
CA LEU A 14 -3.37 -2.14 -10.86
C LEU A 14 -2.74 -2.34 -9.49
N PHE A 15 -1.78 -1.50 -9.10
CA PHE A 15 -1.10 -1.58 -7.82
C PHE A 15 -2.07 -1.34 -6.65
N LYS A 16 -2.85 -0.26 -6.70
CA LYS A 16 -3.88 0.04 -5.67
C LYS A 16 -4.96 -1.05 -5.63
N LYS A 17 -5.41 -1.56 -6.79
CA LYS A 17 -6.39 -2.65 -6.84
C LYS A 17 -5.86 -3.95 -6.25
N LEU A 18 -4.61 -4.31 -6.50
CA LEU A 18 -4.01 -5.57 -6.02
C LEU A 18 -3.60 -5.52 -4.54
N LEU A 19 -3.22 -4.35 -4.02
CA LEU A 19 -2.63 -4.24 -2.68
C LEU A 19 -3.57 -3.59 -1.65
N CYS A 20 -4.56 -2.81 -2.08
CA CYS A 20 -5.41 -2.02 -1.19
C CYS A 20 -6.90 -2.42 -1.24
N SER A 21 -7.27 -3.49 -1.95
CA SER A 21 -8.65 -3.99 -1.94
C SER A 21 -8.91 -4.87 -0.72
N LYS A 22 -10.13 -4.84 -0.18
CA LYS A 22 -10.52 -5.61 1.02
C LYS A 22 -10.14 -7.09 0.97
N ASP A 23 -10.40 -7.75 -0.17
CA ASP A 23 -10.18 -9.20 -0.33
C ASP A 23 -8.74 -9.53 -0.76
N SER A 24 -7.89 -8.53 -0.98
CA SER A 24 -6.52 -8.68 -1.46
C SER A 24 -5.45 -8.67 -0.36
N THR A 25 -5.86 -8.66 0.91
CA THR A 25 -4.94 -8.59 2.07
C THR A 25 -3.85 -9.68 2.06
N HIS A 26 -4.15 -10.87 1.54
CA HIS A 26 -3.19 -11.97 1.42
C HIS A 26 -2.08 -11.67 0.39
N ILE A 27 -2.42 -10.98 -0.72
CA ILE A 27 -1.46 -10.53 -1.73
C ILE A 27 -0.52 -9.50 -1.12
N LEU A 28 -1.09 -8.52 -0.40
CA LEU A 28 -0.30 -7.51 0.31
C LEU A 28 0.69 -8.14 1.30
N LYS A 29 0.24 -9.11 2.11
CA LYS A 29 1.09 -9.83 3.06
C LYS A 29 2.25 -10.55 2.37
N ALA A 30 1.97 -11.29 1.30
CA ALA A 30 3.01 -11.99 0.54
C ALA A 30 4.00 -11.02 -0.08
N PHE A 31 3.51 -9.94 -0.71
CA PHE A 31 4.34 -8.92 -1.34
C PHE A 31 5.30 -8.26 -0.34
N ILE A 32 4.79 -7.80 0.81
CA ILE A 32 5.62 -7.15 1.85
C ILE A 32 6.65 -8.11 2.43
N ARG A 33 6.27 -9.38 2.66
CA ARG A 33 7.21 -10.41 3.14
C ARG A 33 8.34 -10.63 2.14
N ASP A 34 8.01 -10.77 0.86
CA ASP A 34 9.01 -11.09 -0.17
C ASP A 34 9.95 -9.90 -0.43
N ILE A 35 9.46 -8.66 -0.31
CA ILE A 35 10.25 -7.44 -0.52
C ILE A 35 11.12 -7.09 0.70
N LEU A 36 10.58 -7.19 1.91
CA LEU A 36 11.28 -6.75 3.13
C LEU A 36 11.95 -7.89 3.90
N GLY A 37 11.65 -9.15 3.58
CA GLY A 37 12.11 -10.32 4.33
C GLY A 37 11.59 -10.36 5.77
N LYS A 38 10.44 -9.72 6.03
CA LYS A 38 9.84 -9.54 7.37
C LYS A 38 8.38 -9.93 7.38
N GLU A 39 7.96 -10.56 8.46
CA GLU A 39 6.54 -10.78 8.74
C GLU A 39 6.03 -9.72 9.72
N PHE A 40 4.75 -9.38 9.55
CA PHE A 40 4.03 -8.43 10.40
C PHE A 40 2.75 -9.11 10.87
N LYS A 41 2.39 -8.87 12.13
CA LYS A 41 1.20 -9.41 12.76
C LYS A 41 -0.07 -8.92 12.05
N SER A 42 -0.09 -7.64 11.69
CA SER A 42 -1.15 -7.05 10.87
C SER A 42 -0.60 -6.05 9.86
N LEU A 43 -1.26 -5.98 8.69
CA LEU A 43 -1.00 -5.01 7.64
C LEU A 43 -2.33 -4.41 7.23
N LYS A 44 -2.45 -3.08 7.33
CA LYS A 44 -3.67 -2.36 6.97
C LYS A 44 -3.33 -1.19 6.05
N PRO A 45 -3.75 -1.21 4.78
CA PRO A 45 -3.71 -0.02 3.92
C PRO A 45 -4.44 1.13 4.62
N ARG A 46 -3.83 2.31 4.66
CA ARG A 46 -4.47 3.51 5.22
C ARG A 46 -5.63 3.98 4.37
N GLU A 47 -5.50 3.81 3.05
CA GLU A 47 -6.56 4.05 2.09
C GLU A 47 -6.96 2.73 1.43
N THR A 48 -8.25 2.43 1.47
CA THR A 48 -8.81 1.28 0.75
C THR A 48 -9.14 1.70 -0.68
N TYR A 49 -8.71 0.92 -1.65
CA TYR A 49 -9.00 1.20 -3.04
C TYR A 49 -10.48 0.92 -3.36
N HIS A 50 -11.14 1.90 -3.98
CA HIS A 50 -12.47 1.77 -4.57
C HIS A 50 -12.49 2.37 -5.98
N ILE A 51 -13.04 1.64 -6.95
CA ILE A 51 -13.08 2.06 -8.35
C ILE A 51 -13.86 3.37 -8.54
N ASP A 52 -14.88 3.61 -7.73
CA ASP A 52 -15.70 4.82 -7.80
C ASP A 52 -14.92 6.06 -7.28
N SER A 53 -14.14 5.89 -6.22
CA SER A 53 -13.21 6.93 -5.73
C SER A 53 -12.17 7.28 -6.78
N TYR A 54 -11.64 6.29 -7.50
CA TYR A 54 -10.70 6.51 -8.60
C TYR A 54 -11.33 7.29 -9.76
N LYS A 55 -12.54 6.90 -10.21
CA LYS A 55 -13.25 7.58 -11.31
C LYS A 55 -13.53 9.04 -10.97
N LYS A 56 -14.04 9.29 -9.76
CA LYS A 56 -14.32 10.66 -9.29
C LYS A 56 -13.04 11.50 -9.25
N ALA A 57 -11.96 10.95 -8.74
CA ALA A 57 -10.67 11.61 -8.66
C ALA A 57 -10.06 11.91 -10.05
N TYR A 58 -10.22 10.98 -11.00
CA TYR A 58 -9.76 11.14 -12.38
C TYR A 58 -10.45 12.31 -13.09
N ASP A 59 -11.76 12.48 -12.88
CA ASP A 59 -12.53 13.57 -13.47
C ASP A 59 -12.23 14.93 -12.83
N GLU A 60 -11.86 14.96 -11.54
CA GLU A 60 -11.65 16.19 -10.76
C GLU A 60 -10.19 16.70 -10.77
N ASN A 61 -9.18 15.81 -10.83
CA ASN A 61 -7.78 16.21 -10.82
C ASN A 61 -6.84 15.15 -11.45
N PRO A 62 -6.26 15.40 -12.65
CA PRO A 62 -5.36 14.46 -13.33
C PRO A 62 -4.04 14.17 -12.60
N GLU A 63 -3.62 14.99 -11.62
CA GLU A 63 -2.38 14.76 -10.84
C GLU A 63 -2.49 13.60 -9.84
N LEU A 64 -3.65 12.96 -9.70
CA LEU A 64 -3.85 11.75 -8.88
C LEU A 64 -3.12 10.49 -9.37
N MET A 65 -2.22 10.65 -10.33
CA MET A 65 -1.21 9.68 -10.78
C MET A 65 -0.02 9.56 -9.80
N ARG A 66 -0.11 10.13 -8.59
CA ARG A 66 0.87 9.87 -7.52
C ARG A 66 0.56 8.54 -6.86
N THR A 67 1.52 7.63 -7.00
CA THR A 67 1.47 6.30 -6.43
C THR A 67 2.06 6.31 -5.03
N GLU A 68 1.25 6.69 -4.06
CA GLU A 68 1.58 6.52 -2.65
C GLU A 68 0.57 5.55 -2.04
N VAL A 69 1.08 4.46 -1.47
CA VAL A 69 0.29 3.54 -0.66
C VAL A 69 0.96 3.41 0.69
N ASP A 70 0.29 3.96 1.69
CA ASP A 70 0.69 3.81 3.08
C ASP A 70 0.04 2.59 3.71
N ILE A 71 0.85 1.78 4.38
CA ILE A 71 0.39 0.62 5.13
C ILE A 71 0.78 0.82 6.59
N LEU A 72 -0.22 0.80 7.47
CA LEU A 72 0.03 0.66 8.90
C LEU A 72 0.33 -0.81 9.19
N ALA A 73 1.52 -1.08 9.71
CA ALA A 73 1.98 -2.42 10.05
C ALA A 73 2.21 -2.53 11.57
N GLU A 74 1.73 -3.64 12.13
CA GLU A 74 2.01 -4.02 13.52
C GLU A 74 3.09 -5.11 13.53
N THR A 75 4.18 -4.87 14.24
CA THR A 75 5.27 -5.83 14.42
C THR A 75 4.94 -6.84 15.53
N GLU A 76 5.70 -7.93 15.60
CA GLU A 76 5.48 -9.00 16.60
C GLU A 76 5.56 -8.52 18.06
N ASP A 77 6.34 -7.48 18.33
CA ASP A 77 6.47 -6.85 19.65
C ASP A 77 5.33 -5.84 19.96
N GLY A 78 4.36 -5.68 19.05
CA GLY A 78 3.24 -4.74 19.19
C GLY A 78 3.57 -3.29 18.80
N SER A 79 4.80 -3.01 18.36
CA SER A 79 5.16 -1.70 17.81
C SER A 79 4.44 -1.45 16.48
N HIS A 80 4.25 -0.17 16.14
CA HIS A 80 3.59 0.23 14.90
C HIS A 80 4.57 0.97 14.00
N VAL A 81 4.61 0.58 12.73
CA VAL A 81 5.40 1.25 11.69
C VAL A 81 4.52 1.56 10.48
N THR A 82 4.90 2.60 9.73
CA THR A 82 4.28 2.90 8.43
C THR A 82 5.22 2.41 7.33
N ILE A 83 4.71 1.59 6.42
CA ILE A 83 5.40 1.22 5.18
C ILE A 83 4.86 2.15 4.09
N GLU A 84 5.72 3.04 3.60
CA GLU A 84 5.44 3.96 2.50
C GLU A 84 5.86 3.29 1.18
N MET A 85 4.90 3.03 0.28
CA MET A 85 5.19 2.57 -1.08
C MET A 85 4.98 3.74 -2.05
N LEU A 86 6.09 4.33 -2.50
CA LEU A 86 6.17 5.41 -3.49
C LEU A 86 6.36 4.90 -4.90
#